data_AF-W0FTW6-F1
#
_entry.id   AF-W0FTW6-F1
#
_cell.length_a   1.000
_cell.length_b   1.000
_cell.length_c   1.000
_cell.angle_alpha   90.00
_cell.angle_beta   90.00
_cell.angle_gamma   90.00
#
_symmetry.space_group_name_H-M   'P 1'
#
loop_
_entity.id
_entity.type
_entity.pdbx_description
1 polymer ?
#
loop_
_entity_poly.entity_id
_entity_poly.type
_entity_poly.pdbx_seq_one_letter_code
_entity_poly.pdbx_strand_id
1 'polypeptide(L)' 'MPDSNIIQIDQNLFETKLDRLVTEKMTQILNAMLDAEADEITGAARYERKEGRKAYRAGHYERTLTAKAGRLELRVSFVK' A
#
# COMPACT_ATOMS: atom_id res chain seq x y z
N MET A 1 -22.31 -45.52 -0.46
CA MET A 1 -22.71 -44.15 -0.06
C MET A 1 -21.51 -43.25 -0.33
N PRO A 2 -21.56 -42.24 -1.22
CA PRO A 2 -20.45 -41.32 -1.33
C PRO A 2 -20.63 -40.26 -0.25
N ASP A 3 -19.82 -40.34 0.80
CA ASP A 3 -19.78 -39.32 1.84
C ASP A 3 -19.27 -38.02 1.23
N SER A 4 -20.16 -37.03 1.25
CA SER A 4 -19.92 -35.60 1.45
C SER A 4 -18.51 -35.11 1.13
N ASN A 5 -18.40 -34.26 0.11
CA ASN A 5 -17.22 -33.41 -0.12
C ASN A 5 -16.98 -32.52 1.11
N ILE A 6 -16.23 -33.05 2.09
CA ILE A 6 -15.74 -32.32 3.25
C ILE A 6 -14.59 -31.45 2.74
N ILE A 7 -14.82 -30.14 2.66
CA ILE A 7 -13.77 -29.17 2.36
C ILE A 7 -12.73 -29.26 3.49
N GLN A 8 -11.56 -29.82 3.20
CA GLN A 8 -10.43 -29.78 4.12
C GLN A 8 -9.83 -28.37 4.10
N ILE A 9 -10.08 -27.59 5.14
CA ILE A 9 -9.46 -26.28 5.34
C ILE A 9 -8.19 -26.48 6.14
N ASP A 10 -7.03 -26.33 5.48
CA ASP A 10 -5.74 -26.21 6.16
C ASP A 10 -5.66 -24.82 6.81
N GLN A 11 -5.81 -24.78 8.14
CA GLN A 11 -5.80 -23.55 8.93
C GLN A 11 -4.47 -22.80 8.81
N ASN A 12 -3.34 -23.51 8.85
CA ASN A 12 -2.01 -22.90 8.76
C ASN A 12 -1.80 -22.24 7.39
N LEU A 13 -2.25 -22.92 6.33
CA LEU A 13 -2.20 -22.38 4.98
C LEU A 13 -3.10 -21.14 4.83
N PHE A 14 -4.28 -21.15 5.45
CA PHE A 14 -5.21 -20.04 5.40
C PHE A 14 -4.68 -18.81 6.13
N GLU A 15 -4.18 -18.98 7.36
CA GLU A 15 -3.60 -17.90 8.17
C GLU A 15 -2.40 -17.25 7.45
N THR A 16 -1.48 -18.06 6.93
CA THR A 16 -0.30 -17.55 6.18
C THR A 16 -0.71 -16.76 4.93
N LYS A 17 -1.71 -17.25 4.18
CA LYS A 17 -2.21 -16.55 2.98
C LYS A 17 -2.93 -15.26 3.33
N LEU A 18 -3.71 -15.26 4.42
CA LEU A 18 -4.43 -14.08 4.88
C LEU A 18 -3.46 -13.01 5.37
N ASP A 19 -2.46 -13.39 6.17
CA ASP A 19 -1.42 -12.48 6.65
C ASP A 19 -0.70 -11.81 5.48
N ARG A 20 -0.27 -12.61 4.49
CA ARG A 20 0.37 -12.09 3.28
C ARG A 20 -0.54 -11.12 2.53
N LEU A 21 -1.82 -11.47 2.35
CA LEU A 21 -2.78 -10.61 1.67
C LEU A 21 -2.98 -9.29 2.42
N VAL A 22 -3.05 -9.34 3.75
CA VAL A 22 -3.18 -8.15 4.60
C VAL A 22 -1.94 -7.27 4.47
N THR A 23 -0.74 -7.83 4.56
CA THR A 23 0.52 -7.08 4.37
C THR A 23 0.56 -6.41 2.99
N GLU A 24 0.28 -7.16 1.92
CA GLU A 24 0.28 -6.64 0.55
C GLU A 24 -0.74 -5.51 0.36
N LYS A 25 -1.96 -5.67 0.89
CA LYS A 25 -3.00 -4.65 0.80
C LYS A 25 -2.70 -3.42 1.63
N MET A 26 -2.17 -3.57 2.83
CA MET A 26 -1.76 -2.43 3.66
C MET A 26 -0.61 -1.65 3.00
N THR A 27 0.37 -2.33 2.43
CA THR A 27 1.43 -1.68 1.65
C THR A 27 0.87 -0.91 0.46
N GLN A 28 -0.09 -1.49 -0.29
CA GLN A 28 -0.74 -0.79 -1.41
C GLN A 28 -1.49 0.46 -0.96
N ILE A 29 -2.31 0.34 0.09
CA ILE A 29 -3.12 1.45 0.61
C ILE A 29 -2.23 2.59 1.11
N LEU A 30 -1.22 2.29 1.93
CA LEU A 30 -0.36 3.33 2.49
C LEU A 30 0.44 4.07 1.41
N ASN A 31 0.93 3.36 0.39
CA ASN A 31 1.60 4.01 -0.73
C ASN A 31 0.65 4.90 -1.55
N ALA A 32 -0.60 4.47 -1.76
CA ALA A 32 -1.61 5.29 -2.41
C ALA A 32 -1.96 6.54 -1.59
N MET A 33 -2.02 6.43 -0.26
CA MET A 33 -2.23 7.58 0.63
C MET A 33 -1.07 8.57 0.57
N LEU A 34 0.18 8.10 0.56
CA LEU A 34 1.36 8.96 0.40
C LEU A 34 1.36 9.70 -0.95
N ASP A 35 0.90 9.04 -2.00
CA ASP A 35 0.73 9.68 -3.31
C ASP A 35 -0.37 10.74 -3.29
N ALA A 36 -1.50 10.48 -2.64
CA ALA A 36 -2.58 11.44 -2.49
C ALA A 36 -2.14 12.66 -1.66
N GLU A 37 -1.41 12.45 -0.57
CA GLU A 37 -0.85 13.53 0.26
C GLU A 37 0.10 14.41 -0.56
N ALA A 38 0.95 13.81 -1.42
CA ALA A 38 1.80 14.58 -2.32
C ALA A 38 1.01 15.40 -3.35
N ASP A 39 -0.12 14.90 -3.85
CA ASP A 39 -1.01 15.67 -4.72
C ASP A 39 -1.66 16.85 -3.98
N GLU A 40 -2.05 16.66 -2.71
CA GLU A 40 -2.58 17.73 -1.85
C GLU A 40 -1.55 18.82 -1.58
N ILE A 41 -0.31 18.44 -1.22
CA ILE A 41 0.79 19.39 -0.96
C ILE A 41 1.14 20.18 -2.21
N THR A 42 1.29 19.50 -3.36
CA THR A 42 1.63 20.18 -4.62
C THR A 42 0.44 20.96 -5.19
N GLY A 43 -0.79 20.59 -4.82
CA GLY A 43 -2.04 21.18 -5.32
C GLY A 43 -2.37 20.75 -6.76
N ALA A 44 -1.73 19.69 -7.26
CA ALA A 44 -1.86 19.19 -8.62
C ALA A 44 -1.50 17.70 -8.67
N ALA A 45 -2.21 16.92 -9.49
CA ALA A 45 -1.91 15.52 -9.71
C ALA A 45 -0.54 15.32 -10.39
N ARG A 46 -0.04 14.09 -10.34
CA ARG A 46 1.23 13.72 -10.99
C ARG A 46 1.20 14.05 -12.49
N TYR A 47 2.18 14.83 -12.93
CA TYR A 47 2.31 15.36 -14.31
C TYR A 47 1.17 16.27 -14.80
N GLU A 48 0.21 16.63 -13.94
CA GLU A 48 -0.80 17.63 -14.27
C GLU A 48 -0.12 18.98 -14.51
N ARG A 49 -0.55 19.68 -15.56
CA ARG A 49 -0.16 21.07 -15.79
C ARG A 49 -1.26 21.96 -15.25
N LYS A 50 -0.95 22.66 -14.16
CA LYS A 50 -1.87 23.54 -13.47
C LYS A 50 -1.14 24.81 -13.06
N GLU A 51 -1.74 25.95 -13.34
CA GLU A 51 -1.26 27.24 -12.84
C GLU A 51 -1.50 27.32 -11.33
N GLY A 52 -0.56 27.90 -10.57
CA GLY A 52 -0.68 27.99 -9.12
C GLY A 52 -0.31 26.72 -8.33
N ARG A 53 0.48 25.81 -8.92
CA ARG A 53 1.12 24.70 -8.19
C ARG A 53 1.97 25.25 -7.03
N LYS A 54 1.82 24.65 -5.85
CA LYS A 54 2.46 25.13 -4.60
C LYS A 54 3.85 24.54 -4.34
N ALA A 55 4.10 23.35 -4.87
CA ALA A 55 5.36 22.60 -4.69
C ALA A 55 5.54 21.58 -5.82
N TYR A 56 6.72 20.98 -5.92
CA TYR A 56 7.11 20.00 -6.93
C TYR A 56 7.50 18.66 -6.31
N ARG A 57 7.07 17.55 -6.93
CA ARG A 57 7.56 16.21 -6.59
C ARG A 57 9.04 16.09 -6.99
N ALA A 58 9.88 15.70 -6.06
CA ALA A 58 11.33 15.58 -6.19
C ALA A 58 11.81 14.14 -5.95
N GLY A 59 11.00 13.16 -6.38
CA GLY A 59 11.31 11.73 -6.30
C GLY A 59 10.66 11.04 -5.10
N HIS A 60 11.16 9.84 -4.79
CA HIS A 60 10.75 9.05 -3.63
C HIS A 60 11.96 8.35 -3.02
N TYR A 61 11.85 7.99 -1.75
CA TYR A 61 12.80 7.10 -1.08
C TYR A 61 12.06 5.93 -0.43
N GLU A 62 12.74 4.79 -0.30
CA GLU A 62 12.17 3.60 0.34
C GLU A 62 12.31 3.68 1.86
N ARG A 63 11.26 3.29 2.57
CA ARG A 63 11.27 3.19 4.03
C ARG A 63 10.47 1.97 4.47
N THR A 64 11.10 1.15 5.29
CA THR A 64 10.42 0.06 5.97
C THR A 64 9.65 0.57 7.20
N LEU A 65 8.38 0.17 7.33
CA LEU A 65 7.55 0.36 8.52
C LEU A 65 7.18 -1.01 9.12
N THR A 66 7.52 -1.22 10.39
CA THR A 66 7.06 -2.41 11.14
C THR A 66 5.71 -2.12 11.77
N ALA A 67 4.68 -2.87 11.38
CA ALA A 67 3.32 -2.76 11.91
C ALA A 67 2.81 -4.14 12.36
N LYS A 68 1.61 -4.18 12.97
CA LYS A 68 0.98 -5.45 13.37
C LYS A 68 0.76 -6.40 12.19
N ALA A 69 0.51 -5.86 11.00
CA ALA A 69 0.38 -6.60 9.75
C ALA A 69 1.72 -7.04 9.14
N GLY A 70 2.83 -6.88 9.84
CA GLY A 70 4.17 -7.25 9.39
C GLY A 70 4.99 -6.06 8.92
N ARG A 71 6.03 -6.38 8.15
CA ARG A 71 6.98 -5.41 7.57
C ARG A 71 6.41 -4.85 6.28
N LEU A 72 6.21 -3.54 6.22
CA LEU A 72 5.63 -2.83 5.08
C LEU A 72 6.72 -1.99 4.40
N GLU A 73 6.86 -2.11 3.08
CA GLU A 73 7.78 -1.28 2.30
C GLU A 73 7.04 -0.07 1.71
N LEU A 74 7.43 1.13 2.12
CA LEU A 74 6.80 2.39 1.74
C LEU A 74 7.69 3.17 0.78
N ARG A 75 7.08 3.86 -0.19
CA ARG A 75 7.71 4.80 -1.12
C ARG A 75 7.30 6.21 -0.73
N VAL A 76 8.09 6.83 0.14
CA VAL A 76 7.78 8.16 0.65
C VAL A 76 8.14 9.19 -0.41
N SER A 77 7.15 9.97 -0.84
CA SER A 77 7.35 11.05 -1.81
C SER A 77 8.11 12.22 -1.17
N PHE A 78 9.11 12.73 -1.88
CA PHE A 78 9.76 13.99 -1.52
C PHE A 78 9.11 15.13 -2.32
N VAL A 79 8.70 16.20 -1.64
CA VAL A 79 8.02 17.37 -2.23
C VAL A 79 8.76 18.64 -1.80
N LYS A 80 9.04 19.56 -2.74
CA LYS A 80 9.84 20.77 -2.53
C LYS A 80 9.19 22.01 -3.13
#